data_AF-A0A372Z6K3-F1
#
_entry.id   AF-A0A372Z6K3-F1
#
_cell.length_a   1.000
_cell.length_b   1.000
_cell.length_c   1.000
_cell.angle_alpha   90.00
_cell.angle_beta   90.00
_cell.angle_gamma   90.00
#
_symmetry.space_group_name_H-M   'P 1'
#
loop_
_entity.id
_entity.type
_entity.pdbx_description
1 polymer ?
#
loop_
_entity_poly.entity_id
_entity_poly.type
_entity_poly.pdbx_seq_one_letter_code
_entity_poly.pdbx_strand_id
1 'polypeptide(L)'
;MKILIIDEKKTRREELASINKEVNNILKNCDQLHILTGNECTSFIEEIRSNKETSHIAKYAIICCHHTFVEKIEDQLKKICRKNSIPLIFFSGRYSYSYMSDNVLQLSVDKFYTQALPCIVQDIKAENPLILEKIEFGEDYEVAILMNTRNKLIEWLEAEDDTQTYSELDLDSYVLELANDASLTECVHEDKGYNPTLLREQINSISSLIKQKI
;
A
#
# COMPACT_ATOMS: atom_id res chain seq x y z
N MET A 1 -3.80 -17.03 0.43
CA MET A 1 -3.26 -16.06 1.43
C MET A 1 -4.39 -15.59 2.35
N LYS A 2 -4.10 -15.22 3.60
CA LYS A 2 -5.13 -14.77 4.58
C LYS A 2 -4.93 -13.32 5.01
N ILE A 3 -6.03 -12.61 5.28
CA ILE A 3 -6.09 -11.25 5.80
C ILE A 3 -6.44 -11.33 7.27
N LEU A 4 -5.65 -10.73 8.16
CA LEU A 4 -6.02 -10.58 9.57
C LEU A 4 -6.61 -9.19 9.79
N ILE A 5 -7.82 -9.11 10.36
CA ILE A 5 -8.40 -7.87 10.87
C ILE A 5 -8.57 -7.95 12.38
N ILE A 6 -8.06 -6.97 13.09
CA ILE A 6 -8.24 -6.81 14.54
C ILE A 6 -9.14 -5.60 14.77
N ASP A 7 -10.43 -5.85 15.00
CA ASP A 7 -11.42 -4.80 15.22
C ASP A 7 -12.53 -5.26 16.17
N GLU A 8 -12.46 -4.77 17.41
CA GLU A 8 -13.41 -5.08 18.48
C GLU A 8 -14.76 -4.35 18.28
N LYS A 9 -14.79 -3.18 17.63
CA LYS A 9 -16.02 -2.38 17.49
C LYS A 9 -16.89 -2.88 16.33
N LYS A 10 -17.69 -3.90 16.64
CA LYS A 10 -18.70 -4.46 15.74
C LYS A 10 -19.63 -3.40 15.12
N THR A 11 -20.02 -2.37 15.88
CA THR A 11 -21.00 -1.37 15.45
C THR A 11 -20.60 -0.58 14.21
N ARG A 12 -19.38 -0.01 14.16
CA ARG A 12 -18.97 0.83 13.01
C ARG A 12 -18.76 0.01 11.74
N ARG A 13 -18.23 -1.22 11.88
CA ARG A 13 -18.11 -2.18 10.79
C ARG A 13 -19.48 -2.55 10.21
N GLU A 14 -20.47 -2.78 11.08
CA GLU A 14 -21.84 -3.10 10.66
C GLU A 14 -22.55 -1.91 10.01
N GLU A 15 -22.37 -0.70 10.53
CA GLU A 15 -22.85 0.53 9.91
C GLU A 15 -22.31 0.68 8.47
N LEU A 16 -21.00 0.56 8.28
CA LEU A 16 -20.38 0.68 6.96
C LEU A 16 -20.81 -0.46 6.01
N ALA A 17 -20.92 -1.69 6.53
CA ALA A 17 -21.47 -2.82 5.78
C ALA A 17 -22.94 -2.60 5.37
N SER A 18 -23.73 -1.87 6.17
CA SER A 18 -25.13 -1.58 5.82
C SER A 18 -25.27 -0.61 4.64
N ILE A 19 -24.27 0.26 4.44
CA ILE A 19 -24.30 1.33 3.43
C ILE A 19 -23.59 0.90 2.14
N ASN A 20 -22.52 0.09 2.24
CA ASN A 20 -21.75 -0.38 1.09
C ASN A 20 -21.94 -1.90 0.86
N LYS A 21 -22.63 -2.25 -0.24
CA LYS A 21 -22.94 -3.64 -0.61
C LYS A 21 -21.70 -4.49 -0.87
N GLU A 22 -20.67 -3.92 -1.49
CA GLU A 22 -19.42 -4.63 -1.76
C GLU A 22 -18.72 -4.98 -0.46
N VAL A 23 -18.57 -4.00 0.44
CA VAL A 23 -17.97 -4.19 1.76
C VAL A 23 -18.76 -5.22 2.58
N ASN A 24 -20.09 -5.15 2.55
CA ASN A 24 -20.95 -6.15 3.20
C ASN A 24 -20.69 -7.58 2.70
N ASN A 25 -20.58 -7.72 1.37
CA ASN A 25 -20.32 -9.01 0.74
C ASN A 25 -18.93 -9.55 1.14
N ILE A 26 -17.92 -8.68 1.14
CA ILE A 26 -16.56 -9.05 1.59
C ILE A 26 -16.60 -9.52 3.05
N LEU A 27 -17.20 -8.74 3.94
CA LEU A 27 -17.19 -9.04 5.37
C LEU A 27 -17.96 -10.33 5.72
N LYS A 28 -18.94 -10.73 4.91
CA LYS A 28 -19.75 -11.93 5.14
C LYS A 28 -19.24 -13.18 4.43
N ASN A 29 -18.70 -13.03 3.22
CA ASN A 29 -18.50 -14.13 2.29
C ASN A 29 -17.03 -14.31 1.85
N CYS A 30 -16.07 -13.58 2.44
CA CYS A 30 -14.65 -13.71 2.09
C CYS A 30 -13.95 -14.73 2.99
N ASP A 31 -13.65 -15.92 2.47
CA ASP A 31 -12.98 -17.01 3.21
C ASP A 31 -11.53 -16.68 3.62
N GLN A 32 -10.89 -15.76 2.90
CA GLN A 32 -9.54 -15.29 3.23
C GLN A 32 -9.51 -14.36 4.44
N LEU A 33 -10.67 -13.85 4.88
CA LEU A 33 -10.78 -12.87 5.94
C LEU A 33 -10.86 -13.54 7.32
N HIS A 34 -9.89 -13.22 8.17
CA HIS A 34 -9.89 -13.62 9.57
C HIS A 34 -10.07 -12.39 10.44
N ILE A 35 -11.28 -12.17 10.96
CA ILE A 35 -11.59 -11.04 11.83
C ILE A 35 -11.55 -11.53 13.28
N LEU A 36 -10.59 -11.06 14.07
CA LEU A 36 -10.57 -11.29 15.50
C LEU A 36 -11.57 -10.34 16.17
N THR A 37 -12.39 -10.88 17.07
CA THR A 37 -13.33 -10.08 17.87
C THR A 37 -13.37 -10.53 19.33
N GLY A 38 -13.69 -9.60 20.23
CA GLY A 38 -13.85 -9.88 21.66
C GLY A 38 -12.62 -10.55 22.28
N ASN A 39 -12.82 -11.72 22.92
CA ASN A 39 -11.77 -12.45 23.63
C ASN A 39 -10.59 -12.89 22.74
N GLU A 40 -10.81 -13.07 21.44
CA GLU A 40 -9.75 -13.40 20.49
C GLU A 40 -8.75 -12.24 20.34
N CYS A 41 -9.25 -11.00 20.30
CA CYS A 41 -8.41 -9.80 20.29
C CYS A 41 -7.58 -9.71 21.57
N THR A 42 -8.20 -9.91 22.73
CA THR A 42 -7.49 -9.86 24.02
C THR A 42 -6.39 -10.91 24.09
N SER A 43 -6.69 -12.14 23.65
CA SER A 43 -5.73 -13.24 23.64
C SER A 43 -4.54 -12.95 22.70
N PHE A 44 -4.82 -12.41 21.52
CA PHE A 44 -3.79 -11.98 20.58
C PHE A 44 -2.91 -10.86 21.17
N ILE A 45 -3.51 -9.84 21.79
CA ILE A 45 -2.77 -8.73 22.39
C ILE A 45 -1.83 -9.22 23.50
N GLU A 46 -2.30 -10.11 24.38
CA GLU A 46 -1.46 -10.70 25.44
C GLU A 46 -0.37 -11.59 24.86
N GLU A 47 -0.65 -12.33 23.79
CA GLU A 47 0.35 -13.14 23.09
C GLU A 47 1.50 -12.26 22.55
N ILE A 48 1.16 -11.20 21.81
CA ILE A 48 2.16 -10.24 21.31
C ILE A 48 2.93 -9.59 22.47
N ARG A 49 2.24 -9.18 23.54
CA ARG A 49 2.87 -8.56 24.71
C ARG A 49 3.85 -9.50 25.41
N SER A 50 3.51 -10.78 25.48
CA SER A 50 4.33 -11.80 26.16
C SER A 50 5.58 -12.23 25.38
N ASN A 51 5.82 -11.67 24.18
CA ASN A 51 6.92 -12.04 23.28
C ASN A 51 7.01 -13.57 23.06
N LYS A 52 5.86 -14.26 23.10
CA LYS A 52 5.77 -15.69 22.77
C LYS A 52 6.09 -15.92 21.30
N GLU A 53 6.23 -17.18 20.92
CA GLU A 53 6.52 -17.57 19.55
C GLU A 53 5.37 -17.16 18.60
N THR A 54 5.62 -16.14 17.79
CA THR A 54 4.64 -15.57 16.84
C THR A 54 4.77 -16.12 15.42
N SER A 55 5.35 -17.32 15.27
CA SER A 55 5.55 -17.98 13.97
C SER A 55 4.23 -18.19 13.20
N HIS A 56 3.13 -18.38 13.92
CA HIS A 56 1.80 -18.52 13.33
C HIS A 56 1.29 -17.23 12.64
N ILE A 57 1.90 -16.07 12.85
CA ILE A 57 1.54 -14.80 12.22
C ILE A 57 2.03 -14.75 10.76
N ALA A 58 3.09 -15.47 10.43
CA ALA A 58 3.65 -15.55 9.07
C ALA A 58 2.68 -16.13 8.02
N LYS A 59 1.56 -16.73 8.44
CA LYS A 59 0.52 -17.23 7.53
C LYS A 59 -0.35 -16.12 6.90
N TYR A 60 -0.31 -14.91 7.46
CA TYR A 60 -1.10 -13.78 6.96
C TYR A 60 -0.30 -13.02 5.92
N ALA A 61 -0.96 -12.66 4.81
CA ALA A 61 -0.37 -11.80 3.80
C ALA A 61 -0.37 -10.33 4.24
N ILE A 62 -1.30 -9.94 5.11
CA ILE A 62 -1.41 -8.58 5.63
C ILE A 62 -2.15 -8.60 6.97
N ILE A 63 -1.78 -7.67 7.84
CA ILE A 63 -2.42 -7.47 9.14
C ILE A 63 -2.99 -6.06 9.20
N CYS A 64 -4.27 -5.95 9.51
CA CYS A 64 -4.99 -4.69 9.62
C CYS A 64 -5.55 -4.55 11.04
N CYS A 65 -5.15 -3.50 11.76
CA CYS A 65 -5.51 -3.33 13.15
C CYS A 65 -6.18 -1.98 13.39
N HIS A 66 -7.31 -1.99 14.10
CA HIS A 66 -7.85 -0.74 14.61
C HIS A 66 -6.90 -0.22 15.71
N HIS A 67 -6.29 0.95 15.47
CA HIS A 67 -5.11 1.45 16.18
C HIS A 67 -5.29 1.50 17.70
N THR A 68 -6.45 1.95 18.17
CA THR A 68 -6.74 2.11 19.60
C THR A 68 -6.62 0.82 20.41
N PHE A 69 -6.78 -0.35 19.79
CA PHE A 69 -6.68 -1.64 20.50
C PHE A 69 -5.24 -2.14 20.63
N VAL A 70 -4.39 -1.71 19.70
CA VAL A 70 -3.01 -2.18 19.58
C VAL A 70 -1.99 -1.13 19.98
N GLU A 71 -2.43 0.06 20.41
CA GLU A 71 -1.57 1.19 20.82
C GLU A 71 -0.51 0.77 21.85
N LYS A 72 -0.87 -0.09 22.81
CA LYS A 72 0.05 -0.60 23.85
C LYS A 72 1.04 -1.66 23.36
N ILE A 73 0.82 -2.23 22.18
CA ILE A 73 1.65 -3.26 21.57
C ILE A 73 2.20 -2.86 20.19
N GLU A 74 2.06 -1.58 19.83
CA GLU A 74 2.32 -1.09 18.47
C GLU A 74 3.75 -1.39 18.04
N ASP A 75 4.72 -1.09 18.90
CA ASP A 75 6.14 -1.32 18.62
C ASP A 75 6.48 -2.80 18.49
N GLN A 76 5.91 -3.67 19.34
CA GLN A 76 6.10 -5.11 19.20
C GLN A 76 5.50 -5.61 17.89
N LEU A 77 4.30 -5.15 17.53
CA LEU A 77 3.63 -5.56 16.32
C LEU A 77 4.40 -5.11 15.07
N LYS A 78 4.85 -3.86 15.02
CA LYS A 78 5.73 -3.35 13.95
C LYS A 78 6.98 -4.21 13.79
N LYS A 79 7.64 -4.56 14.90
CA LYS A 79 8.85 -5.43 14.87
C LYS A 79 8.55 -6.82 14.32
N ILE A 80 7.44 -7.43 14.74
CA ILE A 80 7.04 -8.76 14.26
C ILE A 80 6.69 -8.71 12.77
N CYS A 81 5.92 -7.72 12.34
CA CYS A 81 5.56 -7.55 10.93
C CYS A 81 6.80 -7.31 10.07
N ARG A 82 7.72 -6.43 10.51
CA ARG A 82 9.00 -6.18 9.82
C ARG A 82 9.85 -7.44 9.68
N LYS A 83 9.96 -8.23 10.75
CA LYS A 83 10.72 -9.49 10.74
C LYS A 83 10.19 -10.52 9.74
N ASN A 84 8.87 -10.54 9.55
CA ASN A 84 8.20 -11.50 8.66
C ASN A 84 7.85 -10.90 7.28
N SER A 85 8.29 -9.68 6.99
CA SER A 85 7.94 -8.95 5.76
C SER A 85 6.42 -8.87 5.51
N ILE A 86 5.64 -8.69 6.58
CA ILE A 86 4.18 -8.59 6.51
C ILE A 86 3.81 -7.10 6.50
N PRO A 87 3.08 -6.62 5.49
CA PRO A 87 2.48 -5.28 5.50
C PRO A 87 1.53 -5.11 6.68
N LEU A 88 1.58 -3.95 7.32
CA LEU A 88 0.77 -3.61 8.49
C LEU A 88 -0.07 -2.37 8.21
N ILE A 89 -1.38 -2.47 8.41
CA ILE A 89 -2.29 -1.33 8.32
C ILE A 89 -2.80 -1.00 9.71
N PHE A 90 -2.61 0.23 10.16
CA PHE A 90 -3.35 0.78 11.29
C PHE A 90 -4.51 1.61 10.77
N PHE A 91 -5.71 1.39 11.29
CA PHE A 91 -6.85 2.24 10.96
C PHE A 91 -7.52 2.80 12.21
N SER A 92 -8.00 4.04 12.13
CA SER A 92 -8.56 4.72 13.30
C SER A 92 -9.50 5.85 12.89
N GLY A 93 -10.53 6.08 13.69
CA GLY A 93 -11.37 7.28 13.55
C GLY A 93 -10.62 8.58 13.89
N ARG A 94 -9.40 8.48 14.45
CA ARG A 94 -8.53 9.63 14.75
C ARG A 94 -7.71 10.10 13.55
N TYR A 95 -7.57 9.28 12.52
CA TYR A 95 -6.77 9.63 11.34
C TYR A 95 -7.63 10.40 10.34
N SER A 96 -7.21 11.62 10.04
CA SER A 96 -7.84 12.49 9.04
C SER A 96 -7.20 12.40 7.66
N TYR A 97 -5.95 11.91 7.58
CA TYR A 97 -5.19 11.69 6.36
C TYR A 97 -4.49 10.33 6.41
N SER A 98 -4.09 9.82 5.26
CA SER A 98 -3.25 8.62 5.18
C SER A 98 -1.78 8.96 5.44
N TYR A 99 -1.09 8.07 6.13
CA TYR A 99 0.34 8.21 6.40
C TYR A 99 1.02 6.87 6.22
N MET A 100 2.06 6.83 5.39
CA MET A 100 2.85 5.64 5.14
C MET A 100 4.29 5.83 5.64
N SER A 101 4.81 4.81 6.32
CA SER A 101 6.20 4.78 6.80
C SER A 101 6.65 3.32 6.90
N ASP A 102 7.79 3.00 6.27
CA ASP A 102 8.27 1.63 6.10
C ASP A 102 7.14 0.74 5.52
N ASN A 103 6.90 -0.44 6.11
CA ASN A 103 5.82 -1.36 5.74
C ASN A 103 4.52 -1.11 6.53
N VAL A 104 4.30 0.14 6.98
CA VAL A 104 3.15 0.51 7.82
C VAL A 104 2.35 1.61 7.14
N LEU A 105 1.05 1.35 6.96
CA LEU A 105 0.10 2.32 6.41
C LEU A 105 -0.95 2.68 7.47
N GLN A 106 -1.18 3.97 7.67
CA GLN A 106 -2.21 4.50 8.57
C GLN A 106 -3.38 5.07 7.76
N LEU A 107 -4.62 4.67 8.07
CA LEU A 107 -5.82 5.07 7.31
C LEU A 107 -7.00 5.42 8.22
N SER A 108 -7.84 6.37 7.82
CA SER A 108 -9.13 6.54 8.50
C SER A 108 -9.95 5.24 8.46
N VAL A 109 -10.81 5.01 9.46
CA VAL A 109 -11.71 3.83 9.48
C VAL A 109 -12.55 3.77 8.20
N ASP A 110 -13.06 4.91 7.75
CA ASP A 110 -13.89 4.96 6.55
C ASP A 110 -13.06 4.56 5.31
N LYS A 111 -11.88 5.17 5.09
CA LYS A 111 -10.99 4.84 3.96
C LYS A 111 -10.54 3.37 3.99
N PHE A 112 -10.28 2.82 5.18
CA PHE A 112 -9.94 1.41 5.32
C PHE A 112 -11.05 0.50 4.77
N TYR A 113 -12.28 0.70 5.25
CA TYR A 113 -13.38 -0.19 4.86
C TYR A 113 -13.89 0.06 3.44
N THR A 114 -13.94 1.32 2.97
CA THR A 114 -14.54 1.64 1.66
C THR A 114 -13.58 1.50 0.49
N GLN A 115 -12.27 1.59 0.71
CA GLN A 115 -11.26 1.55 -0.36
C GLN A 115 -10.22 0.44 -0.12
N ALA A 116 -9.53 0.47 1.02
CA ALA A 116 -8.39 -0.41 1.25
C ALA A 116 -8.78 -1.89 1.31
N LEU A 117 -9.83 -2.22 2.07
CA LEU A 117 -10.28 -3.60 2.24
C LEU A 117 -10.75 -4.24 0.91
N PRO A 118 -11.58 -3.58 0.08
CA PRO A 118 -11.87 -4.04 -1.27
C PRO A 118 -10.61 -4.29 -2.11
N CYS A 119 -9.69 -3.32 -2.15
CA CYS A 119 -8.44 -3.41 -2.90
C CYS A 119 -7.59 -4.64 -2.47
N ILE A 120 -7.37 -4.81 -1.16
CA ILE A 120 -6.63 -5.94 -0.59
C ILE A 120 -7.26 -7.28 -0.96
N VAL A 121 -8.59 -7.38 -0.86
CA VAL A 121 -9.32 -8.63 -1.13
C VAL A 121 -9.26 -8.98 -2.61
N GLN A 122 -9.38 -7.97 -3.50
CA GLN A 122 -9.24 -8.17 -4.94
C GLN A 122 -7.84 -8.68 -5.29
N ASP A 123 -6.79 -8.03 -4.78
CA ASP A 123 -5.41 -8.44 -5.06
C ASP A 123 -5.07 -9.83 -4.51
N ILE A 124 -5.51 -10.16 -3.29
CA ILE A 124 -5.32 -11.52 -2.74
C ILE A 124 -6.06 -12.59 -3.55
N LYS A 125 -7.25 -12.29 -4.07
CA LYS A 125 -8.01 -13.23 -4.92
C LYS A 125 -7.37 -13.42 -6.29
N ALA A 126 -6.76 -12.36 -6.83
CA ALA A 126 -6.05 -12.39 -8.10
C ALA A 126 -4.61 -12.93 -7.99
N GLU A 127 -4.15 -13.27 -6.78
CA GLU A 127 -2.76 -13.65 -6.50
C GLU A 127 -1.74 -12.55 -6.87
N ASN A 128 -2.20 -11.29 -6.87
CA ASN A 128 -1.37 -10.13 -7.10
C ASN A 128 -0.51 -9.83 -5.85
N PRO A 129 0.68 -9.22 -6.03
CA PRO A 129 1.42 -8.66 -4.92
C PRO A 129 0.62 -7.55 -4.22
N LEU A 130 0.70 -7.50 -2.89
CA LEU A 130 0.11 -6.42 -2.11
C LEU A 130 1.05 -5.22 -2.10
N ILE A 131 0.63 -4.13 -2.71
CA ILE A 131 1.38 -2.87 -2.77
C ILE A 131 0.67 -1.84 -1.88
N LEU A 132 1.34 -1.35 -0.83
CA LEU A 132 0.72 -0.45 0.15
C LEU A 132 0.33 0.90 -0.44
N GLU A 133 1.13 1.41 -1.36
CA GLU A 133 0.87 2.63 -2.12
C GLU A 133 -0.43 2.48 -2.93
N LYS A 134 -0.64 1.33 -3.58
CA LYS A 134 -1.88 1.03 -4.30
C LYS A 134 -3.08 1.03 -3.36
N ILE A 135 -2.92 0.47 -2.17
CA ILE A 135 -3.97 0.44 -1.14
C ILE A 135 -4.25 1.87 -0.64
N GLU A 136 -3.21 2.68 -0.45
CA GLU A 136 -3.32 4.07 0.00
C GLU A 136 -4.03 4.96 -1.03
N PHE A 137 -3.60 4.92 -2.28
CA PHE A 137 -4.08 5.82 -3.32
C PHE A 137 -5.32 5.29 -4.05
N GLY A 138 -5.58 3.98 -4.02
CA GLY A 138 -6.76 3.39 -4.64
C GLY A 138 -6.79 3.66 -6.14
N GLU A 139 -7.88 4.26 -6.61
CA GLU A 139 -8.05 4.62 -8.04
C GLU A 139 -7.04 5.68 -8.50
N ASP A 140 -6.57 6.54 -7.59
CA ASP A 140 -5.58 7.58 -7.89
C ASP A 140 -4.14 7.04 -7.93
N TYR A 141 -3.92 5.74 -7.67
CA TYR A 141 -2.59 5.16 -7.54
C TYR A 141 -1.74 5.33 -8.80
N GLU A 142 -2.31 5.07 -9.98
CA GLU A 142 -1.59 5.23 -11.23
C GLU A 142 -1.19 6.70 -11.46
N VAL A 143 -2.10 7.64 -11.17
CA VAL A 143 -1.82 9.07 -11.28
C VAL A 143 -0.73 9.48 -10.30
N ALA A 144 -0.78 9.01 -9.05
CA ALA A 144 0.21 9.29 -8.02
C ALA A 144 1.61 8.79 -8.44
N ILE A 145 1.72 7.58 -8.99
CA ILE A 145 2.97 7.04 -9.53
C ILE A 145 3.49 7.89 -10.67
N LEU A 146 2.64 8.21 -11.65
CA LEU A 146 3.05 8.99 -12.81
C LEU A 146 3.53 10.40 -12.39
N MET A 147 2.84 11.02 -11.43
CA MET A 147 3.25 12.32 -10.88
C MET A 147 4.60 12.25 -10.15
N ASN A 148 4.80 11.24 -9.30
CA ASN A 148 6.07 11.04 -8.60
C ASN A 148 7.23 10.81 -9.59
N THR A 149 7.00 9.96 -10.59
CA THR A 149 7.96 9.65 -11.66
C THR A 149 8.32 10.91 -12.44
N ARG A 150 7.33 11.66 -12.91
CA ARG A 150 7.56 12.93 -13.61
C ARG A 150 8.40 13.89 -12.77
N ASN A 151 8.10 14.02 -11.48
CA ASN A 151 8.83 14.94 -10.61
C ASN A 151 10.29 14.49 -10.41
N LYS A 152 10.55 13.19 -10.23
CA LYS A 152 11.93 12.65 -10.20
C LYS A 152 12.70 12.97 -11.49
N LEU A 153 12.07 12.80 -12.65
CA LEU A 153 12.72 13.11 -13.94
C LEU A 153 13.01 14.61 -14.08
N ILE A 154 12.14 15.49 -13.56
CA ILE A 154 12.37 16.94 -13.53
C ILE A 154 13.55 17.28 -12.62
N GLU A 155 13.58 16.72 -11.41
CA GLU A 155 14.70 16.91 -10.47
C GLU A 155 16.03 16.47 -11.09
N TRP A 156 16.02 15.35 -11.82
CA TRP A 156 17.16 14.86 -12.60
C TRP A 156 17.59 15.81 -13.71
N LEU A 157 16.64 16.34 -14.48
CA LEU A 157 16.91 17.31 -15.53
C LEU A 157 17.53 18.60 -14.98
N GLU A 158 17.14 19.00 -13.76
CA GLU A 158 17.61 20.21 -13.07
C GLU A 158 18.95 20.02 -12.34
N ALA A 159 19.38 18.79 -12.09
CA ALA A 159 20.62 18.50 -11.36
C ALA A 159 21.91 18.86 -12.13
N GLU A 160 21.84 19.13 -13.44
CA GLU A 160 22.95 19.52 -14.33
C GLU A 160 24.24 18.67 -14.15
N ASP A 161 24.09 17.36 -13.93
CA ASP A 161 25.21 16.44 -13.77
C ASP A 161 25.33 15.48 -14.96
N ASP A 162 26.18 15.84 -15.92
CA ASP A 162 26.44 15.08 -17.15
C ASP A 162 27.13 13.72 -16.89
N THR A 163 27.47 13.39 -15.64
CA THR A 163 28.06 12.08 -15.27
C THR A 163 27.02 11.04 -14.86
N GLN A 164 25.76 11.44 -14.70
CA GLN A 164 24.67 10.57 -14.31
C GLN A 164 24.26 9.59 -15.42
N THR A 165 23.81 8.40 -15.02
CA THR A 165 23.33 7.34 -15.91
C THR A 165 21.89 6.97 -15.62
N TYR A 166 21.06 6.70 -16.64
CA TYR A 166 19.63 6.44 -16.42
C TYR A 166 19.33 5.24 -15.49
N SER A 167 20.30 4.34 -15.26
CA SER A 167 20.18 3.27 -14.26
C SER A 167 20.08 3.78 -12.82
N GLU A 168 20.55 5.00 -12.53
CA GLU A 168 20.47 5.65 -11.22
C GLU A 168 19.07 6.22 -10.90
N LEU A 169 18.16 6.30 -11.87
CA LEU A 169 16.78 6.79 -11.67
C LEU A 169 15.91 5.86 -10.81
N ASP A 170 16.36 4.62 -10.55
CA ASP A 170 15.71 3.60 -9.71
C ASP A 170 14.17 3.59 -9.88
N LEU A 171 13.74 3.41 -11.14
CA LEU A 171 12.33 3.35 -11.51
C LEU A 171 11.86 1.89 -11.50
N ASP A 172 10.84 1.61 -10.71
CA ASP A 172 10.21 0.30 -10.65
C ASP A 172 9.65 -0.14 -12.02
N SER A 173 9.74 -1.42 -12.33
CA SER A 173 9.22 -2.01 -13.58
C SER A 173 7.75 -1.66 -13.85
N TYR A 174 6.92 -1.58 -12.81
CA TYR A 174 5.52 -1.17 -12.93
C TYR A 174 5.34 0.29 -13.37
N VAL A 175 6.27 1.17 -13.00
CA VAL A 175 6.30 2.57 -13.46
C VAL A 175 6.61 2.64 -14.95
N LEU A 176 7.55 1.82 -15.40
CA LEU A 176 7.94 1.73 -16.81
C LEU A 176 6.79 1.17 -17.66
N GLU A 177 6.07 0.15 -17.16
CA GLU A 177 4.86 -0.37 -17.80
C GLU A 177 3.74 0.67 -17.86
N LEU A 178 3.47 1.39 -16.77
CA LEU A 178 2.42 2.42 -16.71
C LEU A 178 2.72 3.64 -17.58
N ALA A 179 3.99 4.04 -17.68
CA ALA A 179 4.41 5.12 -18.56
C ALA A 179 4.18 4.78 -20.03
N ASN A 180 3.98 3.49 -20.37
CA ASN A 180 3.79 2.99 -21.74
C ASN A 180 4.79 3.59 -22.74
N ASP A 181 6.00 3.89 -22.24
CA ASP A 181 7.04 4.58 -22.97
C ASP A 181 8.22 3.62 -23.12
N ALA A 182 8.25 2.96 -24.27
CA ALA A 182 9.32 2.02 -24.62
C ALA A 182 10.69 2.69 -24.57
N SER A 183 10.78 4.01 -24.81
CA SER A 183 12.05 4.74 -24.79
C SER A 183 12.59 4.94 -23.37
N LEU A 184 11.73 5.19 -22.38
CA LEU A 184 12.12 5.26 -20.95
C LEU A 184 12.56 3.90 -20.43
N THR A 185 11.81 2.86 -20.81
CA THR A 185 12.12 1.47 -20.47
C THR A 185 13.48 1.05 -21.02
N GLU A 186 13.77 1.36 -22.29
CA GLU A 186 15.04 1.05 -22.94
C GLU A 186 16.22 1.81 -22.31
N CYS A 187 16.04 3.08 -21.92
CA CYS A 187 17.14 3.86 -21.35
C CYS A 187 17.56 3.42 -19.95
N VAL A 188 16.60 3.05 -19.10
CA VAL A 188 16.88 2.54 -17.75
C VAL A 188 17.52 1.15 -17.83
N HIS A 189 17.05 0.28 -18.74
CA HIS A 189 17.58 -1.08 -18.86
C HIS A 189 18.94 -1.18 -19.58
N GLU A 190 19.21 -0.31 -20.55
CA GLU A 190 20.46 -0.32 -21.32
C GLU A 190 21.56 0.58 -20.74
N ASP A 191 21.32 1.19 -19.57
CA ASP A 191 22.27 2.07 -18.88
C ASP A 191 22.82 3.17 -19.80
N LYS A 192 21.93 3.80 -20.56
CA LYS A 192 22.34 4.86 -21.48
C LYS A 192 22.81 6.07 -20.69
N GLY A 193 23.83 6.74 -21.22
CA GLY A 193 24.31 8.01 -20.65
C GLY A 193 23.22 9.08 -20.68
N TYR A 194 23.32 10.05 -19.76
CA TYR A 194 22.41 11.17 -19.66
C TYR A 194 22.12 11.85 -21.02
N ASN A 195 20.84 12.07 -21.31
CA ASN A 195 20.38 12.76 -22.51
C ASN A 195 19.21 13.68 -22.14
N PRO A 196 19.44 15.00 -22.04
CA PRO A 196 18.42 15.96 -21.59
C PRO A 196 17.27 16.13 -22.59
N THR A 197 17.49 15.86 -23.88
CA THR A 197 16.43 15.94 -24.89
C THR A 197 15.44 14.80 -24.69
N LEU A 198 15.95 13.59 -24.52
CA LEU A 198 15.14 12.41 -24.29
C LEU A 198 14.38 12.49 -22.96
N LEU A 199 15.04 12.98 -21.90
CA LEU A 199 14.41 13.16 -20.59
C LEU A 199 13.21 14.12 -20.67
N ARG A 200 13.32 15.21 -21.45
CA ARG A 200 12.21 16.14 -21.70
C ARG A 200 11.07 15.48 -22.48
N GLU A 201 11.37 14.64 -23.46
CA GLU A 201 10.34 13.88 -24.20
C GLU A 201 9.56 12.95 -23.25
N GLN A 202 10.26 12.24 -22.37
CA GLN A 202 9.67 11.35 -21.37
C GLN A 202 8.80 12.11 -20.35
N ILE A 203 9.30 13.25 -19.83
CA ILE A 203 8.53 14.13 -18.94
C ILE A 203 7.23 14.59 -19.62
N ASN A 204 7.28 14.95 -20.90
CA ASN A 204 6.11 15.37 -21.66
C ASN A 204 5.13 14.22 -21.90
N SER A 205 5.64 13.03 -22.22
CA SER A 205 4.87 11.79 -22.40
C SER A 205 4.07 11.45 -21.14
N ILE A 206 4.74 11.37 -19.99
CA ILE A 206 4.12 11.12 -18.68
C ILE A 206 3.13 12.24 -18.32
N SER A 207 3.47 13.50 -18.58
CA SER A 207 2.56 14.63 -18.35
C SER A 207 1.28 14.54 -19.18
N SER A 208 1.37 14.03 -20.41
CA SER A 208 0.20 13.78 -21.27
C SER A 208 -0.67 12.67 -20.70
N LEU A 209 -0.07 11.56 -20.24
CA LEU A 209 -0.79 10.45 -19.62
C LEU A 209 -1.53 10.87 -18.34
N ILE A 210 -0.90 11.67 -17.49
CA ILE A 210 -1.55 12.24 -16.30
C ILE A 210 -2.80 13.04 -16.69
N LYS A 211 -2.71 13.89 -17.73
CA LYS A 211 -3.85 14.69 -18.21
C LYS A 211 -5.00 13.87 -18.79
N GLN A 212 -4.73 12.65 -19.27
CA GLN A 212 -5.79 11.77 -19.78
C GLN A 212 -6.53 11.03 -18.66
N LYS A 213 -5.94 10.95 -17.47
CA LYS A 213 -6.47 10.23 -16.31
C LYS A 213 -7.18 11.13 -15.28
N ILE A 214 -7.08 12.45 -15.42
CA ILE A 214 -7.76 13.48 -14.60
C ILE A 214 -8.89 14.10 -15.42
#